data_AF-A0A165JPC2-F1
#
_entry.id   AF-A0A165JPC2-F1
#
_cell.length_a   1.000
_cell.length_b   1.000
_cell.length_c   1.000
_cell.angle_alpha   90.00
_cell.angle_beta   90.00
_cell.angle_gamma   90.00
#
_symmetry.space_group_name_H-M   'P 1'
#
loop_
_entity.id
_entity.type
_entity.pdbx_description
1 polymer ?
#
loop_
_entity_poly.entity_id
_entity_poly.type
_entity_poly.pdbx_seq_one_letter_code
_entity_poly.pdbx_strand_id
1 'polypeptide(L)'
;MATVPTSPPKPQLAAPGLADSTAASQAQDTAGDDLVASLESQTMVLETLLSRVQKLKDAPLRVLATSLSQLKPDGVTALSALSLQTLGVDLSTHASNAFAELRAVETQLRDDKVQAALSLAKSHAPLGRPLKRKRSANEVASTPIRLAPARSEQAAAERDELPPEDPSRVRVTTTSLPAFIQAHNKAGATPKLHIWAAKASKGSTSSVVVRMSVADVLVAFVTFEDTGTELVVEAVSVFGPREKKPVYSQSDFAVFRKMSQHIVRLVRQAGEVSLQRTIILFQAYSEIFEAHCTSCKRVVSETDHIPAVEISFSPGNGRVFRHTTC
;
A
#
# COMPACT_ATOMS: atom_id res chain seq x y z
N MET A 1 39.40 23.36 -38.61
CA MET A 1 38.83 22.54 -39.70
C MET A 1 38.99 21.09 -39.31
N ALA A 2 37.93 20.45 -38.82
CA ALA A 2 37.96 19.07 -38.34
C ALA A 2 37.19 18.19 -39.32
N THR A 3 37.84 17.12 -39.76
CA THR A 3 37.41 16.17 -40.79
C THR A 3 36.35 15.20 -40.27
N VAL A 4 35.31 15.00 -41.08
CA VAL A 4 34.20 14.06 -40.87
C VAL A 4 34.56 12.70 -41.49
N PRO A 5 34.39 11.56 -40.81
CA PRO A 5 34.58 10.24 -41.42
C PRO A 5 33.27 9.68 -41.99
N THR A 6 33.37 9.18 -43.22
CA THR A 6 32.33 8.61 -44.08
C THR A 6 32.04 7.14 -43.71
N SER A 7 30.76 6.76 -43.65
CA SER A 7 30.28 5.39 -43.37
C SER A 7 30.21 4.53 -44.64
N PRO A 8 30.51 3.20 -44.58
CA PRO A 8 30.35 2.28 -45.69
C PRO A 8 28.91 1.73 -45.86
N PRO A 9 28.56 1.19 -47.05
CA PRO A 9 27.20 0.76 -47.40
C PRO A 9 26.86 -0.69 -46.97
N LYS A 10 25.57 -0.94 -46.73
CA LYS A 10 24.97 -2.24 -46.35
C LYS A 10 24.76 -3.16 -47.57
N PRO A 11 24.99 -4.48 -47.45
CA PRO A 11 24.64 -5.45 -48.47
C PRO A 11 23.14 -5.84 -48.44
N GLN A 12 22.53 -5.92 -49.61
CA GLN A 12 21.19 -6.47 -49.84
C GLN A 12 21.23 -8.00 -49.88
N LEU A 13 20.35 -8.65 -49.11
CA LEU A 13 20.11 -10.10 -49.17
C LEU A 13 18.95 -10.41 -50.12
N ALA A 14 19.17 -11.37 -51.01
CA ALA A 14 18.21 -11.90 -51.96
C ALA A 14 17.20 -12.85 -51.29
N ALA A 15 15.95 -12.81 -51.76
CA ALA A 15 14.86 -13.69 -51.35
C ALA A 15 14.85 -15.00 -52.15
N PRO A 16 14.62 -16.17 -51.51
CA PRO A 16 14.35 -17.42 -52.21
C PRO A 16 12.85 -17.68 -52.35
N GLY A 17 12.52 -18.44 -53.41
CA GLY A 17 11.20 -18.62 -53.98
C GLY A 17 10.24 -19.52 -53.19
N LEU A 18 8.96 -19.26 -53.46
CA LEU A 18 7.79 -20.03 -53.06
C LEU A 18 7.63 -21.26 -53.98
N ALA A 19 7.48 -22.44 -53.39
CA ALA A 19 6.99 -23.64 -54.07
C ALA A 19 6.02 -24.40 -53.16
N ASP A 20 5.02 -24.99 -53.83
CA ASP A 20 3.75 -25.52 -53.35
C ASP A 20 3.78 -26.46 -52.14
N SER A 21 2.80 -26.30 -51.24
CA SER A 21 2.55 -27.15 -50.07
C SER A 21 1.06 -27.15 -49.72
N THR A 22 0.21 -27.73 -50.58
CA THR A 22 -1.27 -27.62 -50.44
C THR A 22 -1.96 -28.94 -50.10
N ALA A 23 -1.24 -30.07 -49.97
CA ALA A 23 -1.87 -31.39 -49.79
C ALA A 23 -1.66 -32.06 -48.41
N ALA A 24 -0.81 -31.50 -47.54
CA ALA A 24 -0.56 -32.06 -46.20
C ALA A 24 -1.40 -31.43 -45.07
N SER A 25 -2.26 -30.45 -45.40
CA SER A 25 -2.87 -29.55 -44.40
C SER A 25 -4.18 -30.06 -43.78
N GLN A 26 -4.81 -31.13 -44.28
CA GLN A 26 -6.16 -31.52 -43.80
C GLN A 26 -6.17 -32.60 -42.71
N ALA A 27 -5.04 -33.28 -42.45
CA ALA A 27 -4.95 -34.29 -41.37
C ALA A 27 -4.43 -33.70 -40.04
N GLN A 28 -4.00 -32.44 -40.02
CA GLN A 28 -3.55 -31.75 -38.80
C GLN A 28 -4.67 -31.01 -38.06
N ASP A 29 -5.79 -30.71 -38.73
CA ASP A 29 -6.85 -29.89 -38.13
C ASP A 29 -7.70 -30.65 -37.10
N THR A 30 -7.97 -31.94 -37.28
CA THR A 30 -8.83 -32.70 -36.34
C THR A 30 -8.15 -33.02 -35.00
N ALA A 31 -6.83 -33.17 -34.99
CA ALA A 31 -6.07 -33.36 -33.75
C ALA A 31 -5.92 -32.05 -32.94
N GLY A 32 -6.07 -30.90 -33.62
CA GLY A 32 -6.09 -29.59 -32.97
C GLY A 32 -7.35 -29.37 -32.15
N ASP A 33 -8.51 -29.74 -32.71
CA ASP A 33 -9.82 -29.49 -32.08
C ASP A 33 -10.01 -30.25 -30.75
N ASP A 34 -9.58 -31.51 -30.67
CA ASP A 34 -9.65 -32.29 -29.42
C ASP A 34 -8.73 -31.72 -28.33
N LEU A 35 -7.58 -31.17 -28.73
CA LEU A 35 -6.60 -30.58 -27.81
C LEU A 35 -7.09 -29.21 -27.31
N VAL A 36 -7.75 -28.42 -28.17
CA VAL A 36 -8.40 -27.16 -27.81
C VAL A 36 -9.55 -27.41 -26.84
N ALA A 37 -10.44 -28.37 -27.13
CA ALA A 37 -11.54 -28.73 -26.22
C ALA A 37 -11.03 -29.22 -24.84
N SER A 38 -9.94 -29.98 -24.83
CA SER A 38 -9.28 -30.42 -23.59
C SER A 38 -8.71 -29.23 -22.80
N LEU A 39 -8.03 -28.29 -23.46
CA LEU A 39 -7.48 -27.09 -22.81
C LEU A 39 -8.58 -26.16 -22.28
N GLU A 40 -9.68 -25.98 -23.01
CA GLU A 40 -10.83 -25.19 -22.55
C GLU A 40 -11.45 -25.81 -21.29
N SER A 41 -11.63 -27.14 -21.27
CA SER A 41 -12.12 -27.85 -20.09
C SER A 41 -11.20 -27.68 -18.88
N GLN A 42 -9.88 -27.72 -19.07
CA GLN A 42 -8.89 -27.51 -18.01
C GLN A 42 -8.89 -26.07 -17.50
N THR A 43 -9.07 -25.10 -18.38
CA THR A 43 -9.15 -23.67 -18.04
C THR A 43 -10.36 -23.40 -17.16
N MET A 44 -11.53 -23.97 -17.51
CA MET A 44 -12.75 -23.85 -16.72
C MET A 44 -12.61 -24.45 -15.30
N VAL A 45 -11.89 -25.56 -15.16
CA VAL A 45 -11.60 -26.18 -13.85
C VAL A 45 -10.72 -25.26 -13.00
N LEU A 46 -9.69 -24.65 -13.58
CA LEU A 46 -8.79 -23.72 -12.88
C LEU A 46 -9.52 -22.44 -12.45
N GLU A 47 -10.38 -21.87 -13.29
CA GLU A 47 -11.20 -20.71 -12.95
C GLU A 47 -12.17 -21.02 -11.81
N THR A 48 -12.79 -22.20 -11.84
CA THR A 48 -13.68 -22.66 -10.77
C THR A 48 -12.92 -22.80 -9.44
N LEU A 49 -11.71 -23.39 -9.46
CA LEU A 49 -10.86 -23.50 -8.27
C LEU A 49 -10.42 -22.11 -7.75
N LEU A 50 -10.04 -21.19 -8.63
CA LEU A 50 -9.63 -19.84 -8.25
C LEU A 50 -10.78 -19.07 -7.59
N SER A 51 -12.00 -19.18 -8.14
CA SER A 51 -13.20 -18.57 -7.55
C SER A 51 -13.52 -19.15 -6.16
N ARG A 52 -13.30 -20.46 -5.94
CA ARG A 52 -13.48 -21.12 -4.64
C ARG A 52 -12.46 -20.65 -3.62
N VAL A 53 -11.19 -20.56 -4.01
CA VAL A 53 -10.12 -20.04 -3.14
C VAL A 53 -10.37 -18.58 -2.75
N GLN A 54 -10.87 -17.76 -3.67
CA GLN A 54 -11.27 -16.37 -3.35
C GLN A 54 -12.43 -16.32 -2.35
N LYS A 55 -13.48 -17.13 -2.54
CA LYS A 55 -14.60 -17.23 -1.57
C LYS A 55 -14.12 -17.65 -0.18
N LEU A 56 -13.18 -18.59 -0.10
CA LEU A 56 -12.58 -19.04 1.17
C LEU A 56 -11.72 -17.96 1.82
N LYS A 57 -11.04 -17.13 1.04
CA LYS A 57 -10.26 -15.99 1.55
C LYS A 57 -11.14 -14.94 2.23
N ASP A 58 -12.37 -14.76 1.74
CA ASP A 58 -13.32 -13.78 2.27
C ASP A 58 -14.20 -14.33 3.41
N ALA A 59 -14.23 -15.65 3.60
CA ALA A 59 -15.05 -16.30 4.63
C ALA A 59 -14.76 -15.82 6.07
N PRO A 60 -13.49 -15.64 6.51
CA PRO A 60 -13.21 -15.14 7.87
C PRO A 60 -13.76 -13.73 8.10
N LEU A 61 -13.68 -12.86 7.08
CA LEU A 61 -14.21 -11.50 7.17
C LEU A 61 -15.74 -11.49 7.24
N ARG A 62 -16.40 -12.41 6.54
CA ARG A 62 -17.87 -12.56 6.60
C ARG A 62 -18.33 -13.07 7.96
N VAL A 63 -17.65 -14.06 8.54
CA VAL A 63 -17.96 -14.58 9.89
C VAL A 63 -17.82 -13.48 10.95
N LEU A 64 -16.78 -12.64 10.83
CA LEU A 64 -16.59 -11.49 11.73
C LEU A 64 -17.67 -10.42 11.51
N ALA A 65 -18.01 -10.11 10.26
CA ALA A 65 -19.02 -9.10 9.92
C ALA A 65 -20.44 -9.51 10.35
N THR A 66 -20.82 -10.79 10.18
CA THR A 66 -22.12 -11.29 10.64
C THR A 66 -22.21 -11.35 12.16
N SER A 67 -21.11 -11.65 12.85
CA SER A 67 -21.06 -11.61 14.32
C SER A 67 -21.21 -10.18 14.85
N LEU A 68 -20.63 -9.20 14.15
CA LEU A 68 -20.72 -7.79 14.51
C LEU A 68 -22.09 -7.17 14.19
N SER A 69 -22.75 -7.58 13.11
CA SER A 69 -24.07 -7.03 12.73
C SER A 69 -25.23 -7.54 13.59
N GLN A 70 -25.06 -8.66 14.28
CA GLN A 70 -26.03 -9.16 15.27
C GLN A 70 -25.97 -8.39 16.61
N LEU A 71 -24.91 -7.60 16.84
CA LEU A 71 -24.82 -6.69 17.98
C LEU A 71 -25.61 -5.42 17.66
N LYS A 72 -26.90 -5.40 18.05
CA LYS A 72 -27.76 -4.22 17.96
C LYS A 72 -27.21 -3.08 18.84
N PRO A 73 -27.19 -1.82 18.39
CA PRO A 73 -26.49 -0.72 19.09
C PRO A 73 -27.17 -0.19 20.37
N ASP A 74 -28.34 -0.69 20.77
CA ASP A 74 -29.16 -0.04 21.81
C ASP A 74 -28.78 -0.38 23.27
N GLY A 75 -27.56 -0.84 23.56
CA GLY A 75 -27.19 -1.19 24.94
C GLY A 75 -25.72 -1.46 25.18
N VAL A 76 -24.89 -0.41 25.18
CA VAL A 76 -23.43 -0.47 25.42
C VAL A 76 -23.07 -0.96 26.85
N THR A 77 -24.05 -1.12 27.73
CA THR A 77 -23.85 -1.57 29.12
C THR A 77 -24.00 -3.08 29.36
N ALA A 78 -24.35 -3.88 28.34
CA ALA A 78 -24.54 -5.34 28.48
C ALA A 78 -23.37 -6.21 27.98
N LEU A 79 -22.24 -5.61 27.57
CA LEU A 79 -21.11 -6.33 26.96
C LEU A 79 -20.27 -7.14 27.97
N SER A 80 -20.41 -6.90 29.27
CA SER A 80 -19.64 -7.62 30.31
C SER A 80 -20.25 -8.97 30.72
N ALA A 81 -21.48 -9.27 30.27
CA ALA A 81 -22.23 -10.48 30.66
C ALA A 81 -22.48 -11.47 29.49
N LEU A 82 -22.03 -11.15 28.27
CA LEU A 82 -22.05 -12.09 27.16
C LEU A 82 -20.95 -13.13 27.36
N SER A 83 -21.28 -14.18 28.13
CA SER A 83 -20.48 -15.39 28.21
C SER A 83 -20.30 -15.95 26.78
N LEU A 84 -19.06 -16.24 26.40
CA LEU A 84 -18.67 -16.89 25.14
C LEU A 84 -19.46 -18.19 24.83
N GLN A 85 -20.17 -18.74 25.82
CA GLN A 85 -21.00 -19.93 25.70
C GLN A 85 -22.30 -19.69 24.93
N THR A 86 -22.93 -18.50 24.98
CA THR A 86 -24.18 -18.23 24.24
C THR A 86 -23.95 -17.91 22.76
N LEU A 87 -22.73 -17.52 22.38
CA LEU A 87 -22.27 -17.46 20.98
C LEU A 87 -21.76 -18.83 20.47
N GLY A 88 -21.75 -19.85 21.34
CA GLY A 88 -21.05 -21.11 21.16
C GLY A 88 -21.68 -22.12 20.20
N VAL A 89 -22.80 -21.80 19.53
CA VAL A 89 -23.53 -22.81 18.72
C VAL A 89 -23.45 -22.56 17.21
N ASP A 90 -23.29 -21.33 16.72
CA ASP A 90 -23.24 -21.07 15.26
C ASP A 90 -21.83 -20.83 14.70
N LEU A 91 -20.87 -20.41 15.52
CA LEU A 91 -19.48 -20.28 15.05
C LEU A 91 -18.85 -21.64 14.73
N SER A 92 -19.19 -22.66 15.52
CA SER A 92 -18.67 -24.02 15.32
C SER A 92 -19.17 -24.63 14.01
N THR A 93 -20.44 -24.41 13.66
CA THR A 93 -21.02 -24.94 12.42
C THR A 93 -20.47 -24.20 11.19
N HIS A 94 -20.37 -22.87 11.24
CA HIS A 94 -19.75 -22.09 10.15
C HIS A 94 -18.27 -22.39 9.97
N ALA A 95 -17.50 -22.50 11.06
CA ALA A 95 -16.10 -22.89 10.99
C ALA A 95 -15.95 -24.32 10.46
N SER A 96 -16.77 -25.26 10.95
CA SER A 96 -16.76 -26.65 10.47
C SER A 96 -17.07 -26.74 8.98
N ASN A 97 -18.05 -25.96 8.49
CA ASN A 97 -18.39 -25.91 7.06
C ASN A 97 -17.25 -25.31 6.23
N ALA A 98 -16.62 -24.22 6.70
CA ALA A 98 -15.45 -23.65 6.03
C ALA A 98 -14.26 -24.62 5.98
N PHE A 99 -14.02 -25.38 7.06
CA PHE A 99 -12.98 -26.42 7.07
C PHE A 99 -13.33 -27.61 6.18
N ALA A 100 -14.60 -27.99 6.08
CA ALA A 100 -15.06 -29.02 5.15
C ALA A 100 -14.85 -28.58 3.70
N GLU A 101 -15.14 -27.32 3.36
CA GLU A 101 -14.86 -26.75 2.03
C GLU A 101 -13.35 -26.72 1.73
N LEU A 102 -12.51 -26.36 2.70
CA LEU A 102 -11.05 -26.40 2.55
C LEU A 102 -10.54 -27.81 2.27
N ARG A 103 -11.05 -28.82 2.98
CA ARG A 103 -10.72 -30.23 2.73
C ARG A 103 -11.19 -30.69 1.36
N ALA A 104 -12.37 -30.25 0.91
CA ALA A 104 -12.87 -30.56 -0.43
C ALA A 104 -11.94 -29.99 -1.52
N VAL A 105 -11.48 -28.75 -1.35
CA VAL A 105 -10.49 -28.13 -2.26
C VAL A 105 -9.16 -28.88 -2.20
N GLU A 106 -8.69 -29.27 -1.02
CA GLU A 106 -7.47 -30.08 -0.89
C GLU A 106 -7.58 -31.41 -1.65
N THR A 107 -8.70 -32.13 -1.49
CA THR A 107 -8.92 -33.40 -2.21
C THR A 107 -8.99 -33.19 -3.73
N GLN A 108 -9.59 -32.08 -4.18
CA GLN A 108 -9.66 -31.74 -5.60
C GLN A 108 -8.29 -31.36 -6.17
N LEU A 109 -7.43 -30.71 -5.37
CA LEU A 109 -6.06 -30.42 -5.76
C LEU A 109 -5.20 -31.68 -5.81
N ARG A 110 -5.50 -32.70 -5.00
CA ARG A 110 -4.81 -34.00 -5.04
C ARG A 110 -5.30 -34.92 -6.15
N ASP A 111 -6.36 -34.56 -6.86
CA ASP A 111 -6.87 -35.34 -7.99
C ASP A 111 -5.79 -35.43 -9.10
N ASP A 112 -5.56 -36.65 -9.58
CA ASP A 112 -4.52 -36.95 -10.58
C ASP A 112 -4.73 -36.15 -11.86
N LYS A 113 -5.99 -35.86 -12.22
CA LYS A 113 -6.32 -35.03 -13.39
C LYS A 113 -5.82 -33.59 -13.23
N VAL A 114 -5.96 -33.01 -12.04
CA VAL A 114 -5.52 -31.64 -11.74
C VAL A 114 -4.00 -31.60 -11.64
N GLN A 115 -3.37 -32.60 -11.01
CA GLN A 115 -1.92 -32.71 -10.97
C GLN A 115 -1.30 -32.92 -12.37
N ALA A 116 -1.95 -33.72 -13.22
CA ALA A 116 -1.55 -33.89 -14.62
C ALA A 116 -1.67 -32.59 -15.40
N ALA A 117 -2.79 -31.87 -15.29
CA ALA A 117 -2.97 -30.56 -15.93
C ALA A 117 -1.93 -29.52 -15.45
N LEU A 118 -1.65 -29.46 -14.14
CA LEU A 118 -0.64 -28.57 -13.57
C LEU A 118 0.79 -28.92 -14.02
N SER A 119 1.11 -30.22 -14.13
CA SER A 119 2.41 -30.67 -14.62
C SER A 119 2.61 -30.39 -16.12
N LEU A 120 1.55 -30.56 -16.92
CA LEU A 120 1.52 -30.21 -18.34
C LEU A 120 1.63 -28.69 -18.53
N ALA A 121 0.89 -27.88 -17.76
CA ALA A 121 1.04 -26.43 -17.77
C ALA A 121 2.47 -25.99 -17.40
N LYS A 122 3.12 -26.71 -16.47
CA LYS A 122 4.52 -26.47 -16.08
C LYS A 122 5.52 -26.83 -17.18
N SER A 123 5.26 -27.85 -17.99
CA SER A 123 6.15 -28.24 -19.11
C SER A 123 5.96 -27.37 -20.35
N HIS A 124 4.75 -26.85 -20.58
CA HIS A 124 4.45 -25.95 -21.70
C HIS A 124 4.68 -24.47 -21.39
N ALA A 125 4.85 -24.10 -20.13
CA ALA A 125 5.35 -22.79 -19.77
C ALA A 125 6.76 -22.65 -20.38
N PRO A 126 6.98 -21.73 -21.35
CA PRO A 126 8.29 -21.57 -21.95
C PRO A 126 9.30 -21.33 -20.82
N LEU A 127 10.47 -21.99 -20.91
CA LEU A 127 11.64 -21.83 -20.05
C LEU A 127 12.24 -20.40 -20.17
N GLY A 128 11.37 -19.39 -20.18
CA GLY A 128 11.62 -17.97 -20.31
C GLY A 128 12.18 -17.44 -19.01
N ARG A 129 13.48 -17.67 -18.82
CA ARG A 129 14.33 -17.17 -17.74
C ARG A 129 13.87 -17.67 -16.37
N PRO A 130 14.79 -17.86 -15.42
CA PRO A 130 14.38 -17.94 -14.02
C PRO A 130 13.55 -16.69 -13.77
N LEU A 131 12.25 -16.87 -13.49
CA LEU A 131 11.45 -15.86 -12.82
C LEU A 131 12.23 -15.59 -11.53
N LYS A 132 13.17 -14.61 -11.57
CA LYS A 132 13.77 -13.99 -10.40
C LYS A 132 12.59 -13.82 -9.48
N ARG A 133 12.52 -14.66 -8.43
CA ARG A 133 11.37 -14.86 -7.55
C ARG A 133 10.71 -13.51 -7.38
N LYS A 134 9.75 -13.22 -8.26
CA LYS A 134 9.12 -11.91 -8.32
C LYS A 134 8.18 -12.11 -7.17
N ARG A 135 8.65 -11.79 -5.95
CA ARG A 135 7.82 -11.66 -4.76
C ARG A 135 6.58 -11.01 -5.28
N SER A 136 5.51 -11.77 -5.32
CA SER A 136 4.40 -11.52 -6.20
C SER A 136 4.00 -10.07 -5.99
N ALA A 137 4.07 -9.27 -7.06
CA ALA A 137 3.41 -7.98 -7.15
C ALA A 137 1.87 -8.15 -7.20
N ASN A 138 1.38 -9.15 -6.45
CA ASN A 138 0.06 -9.23 -5.83
C ASN A 138 0.14 -8.64 -4.40
N GLU A 139 1.12 -7.76 -4.13
CA GLU A 139 0.77 -6.49 -3.51
C GLU A 139 -0.39 -5.96 -4.37
N VAL A 140 -1.63 -6.21 -3.91
CA VAL A 140 -2.81 -5.41 -4.24
C VAL A 140 -2.27 -4.02 -4.51
N ALA A 141 -2.44 -3.51 -5.73
CA ALA A 141 -2.05 -2.15 -6.08
C ALA A 141 -2.62 -1.27 -4.97
N SER A 142 -1.77 -0.98 -3.99
CA SER A 142 -2.20 -0.48 -2.72
C SER A 142 -2.37 0.97 -3.04
N THR A 143 -3.57 1.31 -3.46
CA THR A 143 -3.92 2.69 -3.75
C THR A 143 -3.43 3.48 -2.56
N PRO A 144 -2.66 4.55 -2.79
CA PRO A 144 -2.22 5.40 -1.69
C PRO A 144 -3.46 5.75 -0.87
N ILE A 145 -3.29 5.85 0.44
CA ILE A 145 -4.39 6.28 1.32
C ILE A 145 -4.69 7.73 0.95
N ARG A 146 -5.52 7.93 -0.08
CA ARG A 146 -5.99 9.24 -0.49
C ARG A 146 -6.87 9.78 0.62
N LEU A 147 -6.73 11.06 0.92
CA LEU A 147 -7.65 11.73 1.81
C LEU A 147 -9.02 11.72 1.10
N ALA A 148 -9.93 10.85 1.54
CA ALA A 148 -11.32 10.96 1.11
C ALA A 148 -11.87 12.28 1.67
N PRO A 149 -12.75 13.00 0.94
CA PRO A 149 -13.37 14.22 1.43
C PRO A 149 -14.01 13.95 2.80
N ALA A 150 -13.75 14.84 3.76
CA ALA A 150 -14.14 14.65 5.16
C ALA A 150 -15.64 14.37 5.26
N ARG A 151 -16.01 13.16 5.72
CA ARG A 151 -17.38 12.88 6.15
C ARG A 151 -17.58 13.61 7.48
N SER A 152 -18.60 14.47 7.54
CA SER A 152 -19.05 15.12 8.77
C SER A 152 -19.56 14.08 9.77
N GLU A 153 -18.67 13.52 10.59
CA GLU A 153 -19.08 12.68 11.72
C GLU A 153 -18.56 13.26 13.03
N GLN A 154 -19.54 13.72 13.81
CA GLN A 154 -19.45 14.23 15.16
C GLN A 154 -19.14 13.07 16.11
N ALA A 155 -17.90 12.94 16.54
CA ALA A 155 -17.59 12.32 17.83
C ALA A 155 -16.56 13.19 18.52
N ALA A 156 -16.98 13.83 19.62
CA ALA A 156 -16.19 14.77 20.42
C ALA A 156 -15.10 14.09 21.28
N ALA A 157 -14.57 12.95 20.84
CA ALA A 157 -13.43 12.32 21.49
C ALA A 157 -12.17 13.11 21.11
N GLU A 158 -11.44 13.58 22.13
CA GLU A 158 -10.07 14.13 22.10
C GLU A 158 -9.52 14.33 20.68
N ARG A 159 -9.73 15.53 20.11
CA ARG A 159 -9.13 15.86 18.82
C ARG A 159 -7.64 16.04 19.04
N ASP A 160 -6.84 15.14 18.46
CA ASP A 160 -5.41 15.36 18.36
C ASP A 160 -5.19 16.62 17.50
N GLU A 161 -4.79 17.71 18.14
CA GLU A 161 -4.55 18.96 17.43
C GLU A 161 -3.20 18.88 16.71
N LEU A 162 -3.13 19.39 15.48
CA LEU A 162 -1.85 19.66 14.85
C LEU A 162 -1.18 20.85 15.56
N PRO A 163 0.18 20.90 15.61
CA PRO A 163 0.87 22.02 16.23
C PRO A 163 0.36 23.35 15.68
N PRO A 164 0.18 24.38 16.54
CA PRO A 164 -0.36 25.66 16.11
C PRO A 164 0.53 26.26 15.03
N GLU A 165 -0.11 26.77 13.99
CA GLU A 165 0.58 27.45 12.91
C GLU A 165 0.86 28.89 13.31
N ASP A 166 2.10 29.33 13.10
CA ASP A 166 2.48 30.71 13.35
C ASP A 166 1.94 31.58 12.21
N PRO A 167 1.05 32.55 12.48
CA PRO A 167 0.40 33.36 11.45
C PRO A 167 1.38 34.26 10.68
N SER A 168 2.61 34.44 11.17
CA SER A 168 3.64 35.23 10.52
C SER A 168 4.42 34.47 9.43
N ARG A 169 4.09 33.20 9.17
CA ARG A 169 4.83 32.35 8.24
C ARG A 169 4.61 32.72 6.78
N VAL A 170 5.70 32.68 6.03
CA VAL A 170 5.73 32.93 4.57
C VAL A 170 5.08 31.76 3.84
N ARG A 171 3.88 31.95 3.29
CA ARG A 171 3.19 30.94 2.47
C ARG A 171 4.07 30.45 1.32
N VAL A 172 4.18 29.13 1.18
CA VAL A 172 5.04 28.50 0.16
C VAL A 172 4.17 28.01 -0.99
N THR A 173 4.50 28.47 -2.19
CA THR A 173 3.87 28.09 -3.47
C THR A 173 4.78 27.15 -4.25
N THR A 174 4.28 26.52 -5.31
CA THR A 174 5.13 25.65 -6.18
C THR A 174 6.35 26.38 -6.74
N THR A 175 6.23 27.68 -7.05
CA THR A 175 7.34 28.49 -7.59
C THR A 175 8.40 28.84 -6.56
N SER A 176 8.02 29.05 -5.30
CA SER A 176 8.93 29.38 -4.19
C SER A 176 9.48 28.15 -3.45
N LEU A 177 8.88 26.97 -3.67
CA LEU A 177 9.25 25.71 -3.01
C LEU A 177 10.75 25.34 -3.14
N PRO A 178 11.40 25.42 -4.31
CA PRO A 178 12.82 25.07 -4.42
C PRO A 178 13.73 25.96 -3.58
N ALA A 179 13.46 27.27 -3.57
CA ALA A 179 14.22 28.24 -2.77
C ALA A 179 14.01 28.01 -1.27
N PHE A 180 12.78 27.74 -0.86
CA PHE A 180 12.44 27.39 0.51
C PHE A 180 13.18 26.11 0.97
N ILE A 181 13.15 25.03 0.17
CA ILE A 181 13.83 23.77 0.49
C ILE A 181 15.34 23.96 0.63
N GLN A 182 15.95 24.75 -0.26
CA GLN A 182 17.39 25.05 -0.18
C GLN A 182 17.73 25.82 1.09
N ALA A 183 16.95 26.86 1.43
CA ALA A 183 17.15 27.65 2.64
C ALA A 183 16.99 26.79 3.91
N HIS A 184 15.94 25.98 3.98
CA HIS A 184 15.67 25.05 5.10
C HIS A 184 16.80 24.03 5.28
N ASN A 185 17.22 23.38 4.19
CA ASN A 185 18.30 22.39 4.26
C ASN A 185 19.66 23.03 4.58
N LYS A 186 19.93 24.25 4.09
CA LYS A 186 21.17 25.00 4.39
C LYS A 186 21.23 25.42 5.85
N ALA A 187 20.09 25.70 6.48
CA ALA A 187 20.01 25.96 7.91
C ALA A 187 20.30 24.72 8.77
N GLY A 188 20.45 23.53 8.17
CA GLY A 188 20.69 22.28 8.90
C GLY A 188 19.46 21.78 9.67
N ALA A 189 18.27 22.30 9.36
CA ALA A 189 17.04 21.91 10.03
C ALA A 189 16.60 20.48 9.65
N THR A 190 15.98 19.79 10.61
CA THR A 190 15.34 18.49 10.42
C THR A 190 13.82 18.65 10.34
N PRO A 191 13.10 17.91 9.48
CA PRO A 191 13.58 16.94 8.48
C PRO A 191 14.30 17.57 7.28
N LYS A 192 15.16 16.79 6.60
CA LYS A 192 15.74 17.14 5.29
C LYS A 192 14.67 17.03 4.21
N LEU A 193 14.57 18.02 3.33
CA LEU A 193 13.54 18.10 2.30
C LEU A 193 14.13 17.90 0.91
N HIS A 194 13.44 17.16 0.04
CA HIS A 194 13.85 16.95 -1.35
C HIS A 194 12.63 16.83 -2.26
N ILE A 195 12.62 17.52 -3.40
CA ILE A 195 11.55 17.37 -4.40
C ILE A 195 11.74 16.02 -5.11
N TRP A 196 10.82 15.08 -4.91
CA TRP A 196 10.94 13.74 -5.50
C TRP A 196 10.46 13.70 -6.94
N ALA A 197 9.30 14.28 -7.21
CA ALA A 197 8.74 14.37 -8.56
C ALA A 197 7.83 15.60 -8.65
N ALA A 198 8.19 16.54 -9.53
CA ALA A 198 7.26 17.56 -9.99
C ALA A 198 6.48 16.93 -11.15
N LYS A 199 5.28 16.43 -10.87
CA LYS A 199 4.46 15.80 -11.91
C LYS A 199 3.77 16.93 -12.68
N ALA A 200 4.35 17.35 -13.80
CA ALA A 200 3.67 18.19 -14.77
C ALA A 200 2.66 17.34 -15.56
N SER A 201 1.57 16.92 -14.92
CA SER A 201 0.45 16.36 -15.69
C SER A 201 -0.15 17.47 -16.54
N LYS A 202 -0.14 17.28 -17.85
CA LYS A 202 -0.89 18.13 -18.78
C LYS A 202 -2.38 18.05 -18.42
N GLY A 203 -2.87 18.96 -17.58
CA GLY A 203 -4.30 19.13 -17.28
C GLY A 203 -4.79 18.78 -15.88
N SER A 204 -3.93 18.42 -14.91
CA SER A 204 -4.34 18.38 -13.49
C SER A 204 -3.65 19.49 -12.70
N THR A 205 -4.27 19.90 -11.58
CA THR A 205 -3.64 20.75 -10.56
C THR A 205 -2.21 20.25 -10.29
N SER A 206 -1.26 21.19 -10.19
CA SER A 206 0.16 20.89 -10.13
C SER A 206 0.51 20.23 -8.81
N SER A 207 0.38 18.91 -8.75
CA SER A 207 0.76 18.12 -7.58
C SER A 207 2.28 17.99 -7.51
N VAL A 208 2.85 18.28 -6.34
CA VAL A 208 4.29 18.15 -6.08
C VAL A 208 4.53 17.14 -4.98
N VAL A 209 5.38 16.14 -5.24
CA VAL A 209 5.77 15.17 -4.21
C VAL A 209 7.08 15.63 -3.57
N VAL A 210 7.03 15.90 -2.27
CA VAL A 210 8.21 16.22 -1.44
C VAL A 210 8.55 15.01 -0.58
N ARG A 211 9.80 14.57 -0.68
CA ARG A 211 10.40 13.58 0.21
C ARG A 211 10.95 14.31 1.44
N MET A 212 10.46 13.94 2.61
CA MET A 212 10.94 14.41 3.92
C MET A 212 11.70 13.28 4.60
N SER A 213 12.92 13.53 5.05
CA SER A 213 13.76 12.52 5.69
C SER A 213 14.17 12.99 7.09
N VAL A 214 13.79 12.21 8.10
CA VAL A 214 14.31 12.33 9.46
C VAL A 214 15.39 11.26 9.59
N ALA A 215 16.63 11.67 9.89
CA ALA A 215 17.77 10.76 9.95
C ALA A 215 17.49 9.62 10.93
N ASP A 216 17.75 8.38 10.50
CA ASP A 216 17.57 7.14 11.27
C ASP A 216 16.15 6.83 11.80
N VAL A 217 15.18 7.73 11.57
CA VAL A 217 13.80 7.57 12.03
C VAL A 217 12.87 7.13 10.90
N LEU A 218 12.69 7.98 9.89
CA LEU A 218 11.70 7.75 8.85
C LEU A 218 12.01 8.52 7.56
N VAL A 219 11.39 8.04 6.48
CA VAL A 219 11.30 8.73 5.20
C VAL A 219 9.82 8.85 4.87
N ALA A 220 9.32 10.08 4.74
CA ALA A 220 7.96 10.35 4.30
C ALA A 220 7.95 10.90 2.88
N PHE A 221 6.97 10.48 2.09
CA PHE A 221 6.63 11.11 0.83
C PHE A 221 5.28 11.79 1.01
N VAL A 222 5.29 13.11 0.84
CA VAL A 222 4.12 13.96 0.99
C VAL A 222 3.77 14.54 -0.37
N THR A 223 2.56 14.25 -0.83
CA THR A 223 2.00 14.87 -2.03
C THR A 223 1.30 16.15 -1.61
N PHE A 224 1.71 17.26 -2.21
CA PHE A 224 1.10 18.56 -2.04
C PHE A 224 0.31 18.95 -3.29
N GLU A 225 -0.86 19.53 -3.09
CA GLU A 225 -1.65 20.22 -4.11
C GLU A 225 -1.43 21.73 -3.99
N ASP A 226 -1.19 22.40 -5.11
CA ASP A 226 -1.04 23.85 -5.16
C ASP A 226 -2.41 24.52 -5.32
N THR A 227 -2.85 25.25 -4.30
CA THR A 227 -4.09 26.03 -4.32
C THR A 227 -3.95 27.38 -5.06
N GLY A 228 -2.73 27.72 -5.51
CA GLY A 228 -2.35 29.02 -6.05
C GLY A 228 -1.94 30.03 -4.97
N THR A 229 -2.36 29.82 -3.72
CA THR A 229 -1.95 30.64 -2.57
C THR A 229 -0.92 29.94 -1.70
N GLU A 230 -1.06 28.61 -1.54
CA GLU A 230 -0.22 27.79 -0.68
C GLU A 230 -0.29 26.31 -1.08
N LEU A 231 0.78 25.56 -0.76
CA LEU A 231 0.83 24.11 -0.89
C LEU A 231 0.11 23.42 0.27
N VAL A 232 -0.95 22.67 -0.05
CA VAL A 232 -1.77 21.92 0.90
C VAL A 232 -1.50 20.42 0.76
N VAL A 233 -1.44 19.69 1.88
CA VAL A 233 -1.22 18.24 1.88
C VAL A 233 -2.41 17.47 1.28
N GLU A 234 -2.16 16.68 0.23
CA GLU A 234 -3.14 15.78 -0.40
C GLU A 234 -2.98 14.33 0.08
N ALA A 235 -1.75 13.86 0.28
CA ALA A 235 -1.47 12.48 0.69
C ALA A 235 -0.13 12.36 1.42
N VAL A 236 -0.04 11.40 2.34
CA VAL A 236 1.18 11.10 3.10
C VAL A 236 1.43 9.60 3.12
N SER A 237 2.65 9.20 2.79
CA SER A 237 3.15 7.82 2.95
C SER A 237 4.45 7.85 3.77
N VAL A 238 4.54 7.04 4.82
CA VAL A 238 5.73 6.94 5.69
C VAL A 238 6.37 5.57 5.56
N PHE A 239 7.70 5.56 5.50
CA PHE A 239 8.54 4.38 5.37
C PHE A 239 9.72 4.45 6.34
N GLY A 240 10.30 3.29 6.63
CA GLY A 240 11.56 3.17 7.34
C GLY A 240 12.74 3.64 6.47
N PRO A 241 13.84 4.13 7.09
CA PRO A 241 15.01 4.67 6.36
C PRO A 241 15.64 3.70 5.35
N ARG A 242 15.51 2.39 5.61
CA ARG A 242 16.09 1.32 4.78
C ARG A 242 15.12 0.75 3.74
N GLU A 243 13.86 1.16 3.74
CA GLU A 243 12.86 0.69 2.79
C GLU A 243 13.06 1.34 1.41
N LYS A 244 13.27 0.51 0.38
CA LYS A 244 13.37 0.96 -1.03
C LYS A 244 12.03 0.74 -1.74
N LYS A 245 11.02 1.47 -1.27
CA LYS A 245 9.62 1.35 -1.70
C LYS A 245 9.21 2.56 -2.56
N PRO A 246 8.36 2.39 -3.60
CA PRO A 246 7.85 3.52 -4.37
C PRO A 246 6.88 4.39 -3.53
N VAL A 247 6.76 5.67 -3.87
CA VAL A 247 5.94 6.70 -3.17
C VAL A 247 4.53 6.23 -2.80
N TYR A 248 3.90 5.48 -3.69
CA TYR A 248 2.51 5.04 -3.57
C TYR A 248 2.36 3.61 -3.04
N SER A 249 3.42 2.99 -2.53
CA SER A 249 3.32 1.69 -1.87
C SER A 249 3.09 1.84 -0.37
N GLN A 250 2.69 0.75 0.28
CA GLN A 250 2.66 0.68 1.75
C GLN A 250 4.02 0.20 2.26
N SER A 251 4.38 0.65 3.47
CA SER A 251 5.54 0.11 4.18
C SER A 251 5.34 -1.38 4.49
N ASP A 252 6.43 -2.15 4.46
CA ASP A 252 6.44 -3.55 4.87
C ASP A 252 6.35 -3.69 6.40
N PHE A 253 6.64 -2.63 7.16
CA PHE A 253 6.62 -2.65 8.62
C PHE A 253 5.32 -2.07 9.17
N ALA A 254 4.66 -2.82 10.06
CA ALA A 254 3.40 -2.43 10.67
C ALA A 254 3.48 -1.07 11.38
N VAL A 255 4.62 -0.74 11.97
CA VAL A 255 4.88 0.53 12.67
C VAL A 255 4.70 1.72 11.73
N PHE A 256 5.37 1.74 10.57
CA PHE A 256 5.27 2.85 9.63
C PHE A 256 3.92 2.88 8.90
N ARG A 257 3.25 1.72 8.72
CA ARG A 257 1.86 1.68 8.26
C ARG A 257 0.93 2.39 9.23
N LYS A 258 1.02 2.09 10.53
CA LYS A 258 0.26 2.78 11.59
C LYS A 258 0.61 4.27 11.66
N MET A 259 1.88 4.63 11.55
CA MET A 259 2.33 6.02 11.53
C MET A 259 1.75 6.80 10.34
N SER A 260 1.77 6.19 9.15
CA SER A 260 1.15 6.77 7.95
C SER A 260 -0.34 7.01 8.16
N GLN A 261 -1.05 6.02 8.71
CA GLN A 261 -2.47 6.14 9.03
C GLN A 261 -2.74 7.22 10.08
N HIS A 262 -1.88 7.34 11.10
CA HIS A 262 -1.97 8.38 12.12
C HIS A 262 -1.85 9.78 11.52
N ILE A 263 -0.78 10.02 10.75
CA ILE A 263 -0.56 11.34 10.13
C ILE A 263 -1.70 11.68 9.16
N VAL A 264 -2.19 10.71 8.38
CA VAL A 264 -3.35 10.90 7.51
C VAL A 264 -4.59 11.30 8.33
N ARG A 265 -4.85 10.67 9.48
CA ARG A 265 -5.96 11.08 10.38
C ARG A 265 -5.78 12.53 10.86
N LEU A 266 -4.59 12.90 11.32
CA LEU A 266 -4.29 14.26 11.78
C LEU A 266 -4.52 15.30 10.68
N VAL A 267 -4.05 15.03 9.46
CA VAL A 267 -4.26 15.91 8.31
C VAL A 267 -5.74 16.05 8.00
N ARG A 268 -6.52 14.95 8.00
CA ARG A 268 -7.99 15.01 7.77
C ARG A 268 -8.72 15.81 8.85
N GLN A 269 -8.34 15.65 10.10
CA GLN A 269 -8.98 16.33 11.23
C GLN A 269 -8.72 17.83 11.20
N ALA A 270 -7.51 18.24 10.79
CA ALA A 270 -7.14 19.64 10.66
C ALA A 270 -7.69 20.30 9.38
N GLY A 271 -8.00 19.51 8.35
CA GLY A 271 -8.43 20.01 7.05
C GLY A 271 -7.24 20.35 6.16
N GLU A 272 -7.10 21.63 5.79
CA GLU A 272 -5.98 22.09 4.96
C GLU A 272 -4.72 22.24 5.83
N VAL A 273 -3.66 21.50 5.48
CA VAL A 273 -2.39 21.53 6.21
C VAL A 273 -1.29 22.06 5.29
N SER A 274 -0.61 23.12 5.71
CA SER A 274 0.50 23.74 4.99
C SER A 274 1.78 22.89 5.01
N LEU A 275 2.70 23.20 4.10
CA LEU A 275 4.04 22.61 4.10
C LEU A 275 4.78 22.84 5.43
N GLN A 276 4.74 24.05 5.99
CA GLN A 276 5.49 24.35 7.22
C GLN A 276 4.89 23.64 8.43
N ARG A 277 3.56 23.52 8.51
CA ARG A 277 2.91 22.75 9.57
C ARG A 277 3.27 21.27 9.49
N THR A 278 3.36 20.74 8.27
CA THR A 278 3.84 19.39 8.01
C THR A 278 5.30 19.19 8.44
N ILE A 279 6.17 20.19 8.21
CA ILE A 279 7.57 20.16 8.66
C ILE A 279 7.66 20.11 10.18
N ILE A 280 6.89 20.94 10.90
CA ILE A 280 6.85 20.90 12.38
C ILE A 280 6.40 19.52 12.87
N LEU A 281 5.36 18.97 12.23
CA LEU A 281 4.85 17.65 12.56
C LEU A 281 5.95 16.59 12.42
N PHE A 282 6.67 16.54 11.30
CA PHE A 282 7.77 15.59 11.09
C PHE A 282 9.00 15.88 11.95
N GLN A 283 9.24 17.13 12.31
CA GLN A 283 10.28 17.49 13.27
C GLN A 283 9.98 16.90 14.66
N ALA A 284 8.71 16.83 15.08
CA ALA A 284 8.35 16.19 16.35
C ALA A 284 8.70 14.69 16.39
N TYR A 285 8.80 14.02 15.22
CA TYR A 285 9.20 12.61 15.15
C TYR A 285 10.72 12.39 15.32
N SER A 286 11.57 13.43 15.30
CA SER A 286 13.01 13.22 15.50
C SER A 286 13.35 12.70 16.88
N GLU A 287 12.52 12.99 17.87
CA GLU A 287 12.72 12.62 19.28
C GLU A 287 12.00 11.31 19.62
N ILE A 288 11.40 10.60 18.67
CA ILE A 288 10.48 9.49 18.97
C ILE A 288 11.15 8.27 19.61
N PHE A 289 12.46 8.09 19.39
CA PHE A 289 13.23 7.02 20.01
C PHE A 289 13.82 7.42 21.37
N GLU A 290 13.88 8.71 21.66
CA GLU A 290 14.42 9.27 22.90
C GLU A 290 13.30 9.60 23.91
N ALA A 291 12.10 9.90 23.41
CA ALA A 291 10.96 10.26 24.21
C ALA A 291 10.42 9.07 25.02
N HIS A 292 10.06 9.34 26.28
CA HIS A 292 9.40 8.38 27.14
C HIS A 292 7.91 8.35 26.81
N CYS A 293 7.32 7.16 26.71
CA CYS A 293 5.87 7.05 26.58
C CYS A 293 5.18 7.66 27.80
N THR A 294 4.22 8.57 27.60
CA THR A 294 3.55 9.24 28.71
C THR A 294 2.73 8.29 29.57
N SER A 295 2.22 7.21 28.98
CA SER A 295 1.39 6.20 29.64
C SER A 295 2.23 5.20 30.44
N CYS A 296 3.21 4.53 29.83
CA CYS A 296 4.00 3.47 30.49
C CYS A 296 5.38 3.90 31.00
N LYS A 297 5.80 5.14 30.74
CA LYS A 297 7.10 5.72 31.13
C LYS A 297 8.35 4.99 30.62
N ARG A 298 8.23 4.04 29.70
CA ARG A 298 9.39 3.34 29.10
C ARG A 298 9.97 4.10 27.92
N VAL A 299 11.30 4.04 27.77
CA VAL A 299 12.05 4.54 26.62
C VAL A 299 12.09 3.46 25.55
N VAL A 300 11.92 3.88 24.30
CA VAL A 300 11.80 3.03 23.11
C VAL A 300 13.08 2.22 22.81
N SER A 301 14.26 2.70 23.22
CA SER A 301 15.55 2.18 22.73
C SER A 301 16.11 0.94 23.45
N GLU A 302 15.63 0.56 24.63
CA GLU A 302 16.35 -0.40 25.49
C GLU A 302 15.89 -1.86 25.41
N THR A 303 14.71 -2.12 24.85
CA THR A 303 14.13 -3.48 24.78
C THR A 303 13.26 -3.53 23.55
N ASP A 304 13.39 -4.54 22.69
CA ASP A 304 12.71 -4.83 21.39
C ASP A 304 11.22 -4.44 21.26
N HIS A 305 10.85 -3.21 21.57
CA HIS A 305 9.50 -2.72 21.77
C HIS A 305 9.14 -1.83 20.59
N ILE A 306 7.89 -1.92 20.18
CA ILE A 306 7.32 -1.11 19.11
C ILE A 306 7.46 0.36 19.53
N PRO A 307 8.05 1.24 18.70
CA PRO A 307 8.27 2.63 19.08
C PRO A 307 6.94 3.33 19.37
N ALA A 308 6.98 4.42 20.13
CA ALA A 308 5.86 5.34 20.19
C ALA A 308 5.51 5.70 18.74
N VAL A 309 4.24 5.60 18.36
CA VAL A 309 3.81 5.87 16.96
C VAL A 309 2.85 7.04 16.94
N GLU A 310 2.19 7.30 18.07
CA GLU A 310 1.19 8.34 18.21
C GLU A 310 1.81 9.55 18.91
N ILE A 311 1.83 10.67 18.19
CA ILE A 311 2.13 11.99 18.73
C ILE A 311 0.82 12.74 18.79
N SER A 312 0.50 13.27 19.97
CA SER A 312 -0.58 14.22 20.17
C SER A 312 -0.03 15.55 20.69
N PHE A 313 -0.66 16.64 20.28
CA PHE A 313 -0.34 17.97 20.78
C PHE A 313 -1.50 18.42 21.65
N SER A 314 -1.20 18.74 22.91
CA SER A 314 -2.19 19.22 23.86
C SER A 314 -1.85 20.66 24.25
N PRO A 315 -2.83 21.58 24.26
CA PRO A 315 -2.59 22.95 24.70
C PRO A 315 -2.10 22.96 26.15
N GLY A 316 -0.86 23.43 26.35
CA GLY A 316 -0.22 23.56 27.67
C GLY A 316 0.70 22.41 28.10
N ASN A 317 0.47 21.19 27.61
CA ASN A 317 1.29 20.02 27.99
C ASN A 317 2.41 19.69 26.99
N GLY A 318 2.53 20.47 25.91
CA GLY A 318 3.51 20.22 24.87
C GLY A 318 3.20 18.97 24.06
N ARG A 319 4.25 18.28 23.61
CA ARG A 319 4.15 17.08 22.77
C ARG A 319 4.04 15.84 23.65
N VAL A 320 3.04 15.02 23.39
CA VAL A 320 2.79 13.77 24.12
C VAL A 320 3.07 12.59 23.18
N PHE A 321 3.89 11.64 23.65
CA PHE A 321 4.26 10.44 22.90
C PHE A 321 3.60 9.20 23.53
N ARG A 322 2.89 8.41 22.72
CA ARG A 322 2.24 7.16 23.16
C ARG A 322 2.59 5.97 22.26
N HIS A 323 2.75 4.80 22.89
CA HIS A 323 2.80 3.52 22.18
C HIS A 323 1.42 3.18 21.65
N THR A 324 1.34 2.54 20.49
CA THR A 324 0.04 2.08 19.92
C THR A 324 -0.69 1.03 20.75
N THR A 325 -0.07 0.50 21.79
CA THR A 325 -0.60 -0.56 22.66
C THR A 325 -0.84 -0.10 24.09
N CYS A 326 -0.52 1.16 24.42
CA CYS A 326 -0.69 1.73 25.77
C CYS A 326 -1.90 2.64 25.80
#